data_AF-A0A2M7WZM4-F1
#
_entry.id   AF-A0A2M7WZM4-F1
#
_cell.length_a   1.000
_cell.length_b   1.000
_cell.length_c   1.000
_cell.angle_alpha   90.00
_cell.angle_beta   90.00
_cell.angle_gamma   90.00
#
_symmetry.space_group_name_H-M   'P 1'
#
loop_
_entity.id
_entity.type
_entity.pdbx_description
1 polymer ?
#
loop_
_entity_poly.entity_id
_entity_poly.type
_entity_poly.pdbx_seq_one_letter_code
_entity_poly.pdbx_strand_id
1 'polypeptide(L)' 'TFDFNMGAMENKGLNIFNAKAIVADLATATDSDLAYVETVVAHEYFHNWTGNRITCRDWF' A
#
# COMPACT_ATOMS: atom_id res chain seq x y z
N THR A 1 -5.55 12.49 11.88
CA THR A 1 -6.09 11.30 11.19
C THR A 1 -5.82 11.48 9.71
N PHE A 2 -5.50 10.38 9.02
CA PHE A 2 -5.35 10.29 7.58
C PHE A 2 -6.24 9.13 7.18
N ASP A 3 -7.54 9.46 7.13
CA ASP A 3 -8.67 8.54 7.25
C ASP A 3 -8.69 7.53 6.11
N PHE A 4 -8.34 6.29 6.43
CA PHE A 4 -8.40 5.16 5.51
C PHE A 4 -8.50 3.87 6.32
N ASN A 5 -9.50 3.03 6.03
CA ASN A 5 -9.77 1.82 6.82
C ASN A 5 -8.69 0.73 6.64
N MET A 6 -8.08 0.68 5.44
CA MET A 6 -7.05 -0.29 5.09
C MET A 6 -5.65 0.35 5.15
N GLY A 7 -4.61 -0.43 4.84
CA GLY A 7 -3.23 0.08 4.73
C GLY A 7 -3.01 0.89 3.45
N ALA A 8 -3.47 0.36 2.32
CA ALA A 8 -3.49 1.01 1.02
C ALA A 8 -4.49 0.30 0.08
N MET A 9 -4.59 0.76 -1.17
CA MET A 9 -5.46 0.20 -2.20
C MET A 9 -4.85 0.37 -3.60
N GLU A 10 -4.87 -0.70 -4.39
CA GLU A 10 -4.21 -0.89 -5.68
C GLU A 10 -4.95 -0.29 -6.89
N ASN A 11 -5.70 0.80 -6.71
CA ASN A 11 -6.50 1.38 -7.80
C ASN A 11 -5.59 1.70 -9.00
N LYS A 12 -5.93 1.17 -10.17
CA LYS A 12 -5.04 1.16 -11.34
C LYS A 12 -4.54 2.56 -11.73
N GLY A 13 -3.25 2.80 -11.53
CA GLY A 13 -2.59 4.07 -11.85
C GLY A 13 -2.88 5.21 -10.86
N LEU A 14 -3.60 4.94 -9.78
CA LEU A 14 -3.95 5.89 -8.72
C LEU A 14 -4.04 5.18 -7.36
N ASN A 15 -2.96 4.50 -6.95
CA ASN A 15 -2.91 3.85 -5.65
C ASN A 15 -3.17 4.88 -4.53
N ILE A 16 -3.96 4.51 -3.53
CA ILE A 16 -4.29 5.38 -2.37
C ILE A 16 -3.75 4.71 -1.11
N PHE A 17 -2.98 5.45 -0.33
CA PHE A 17 -2.32 4.94 0.87
C PHE A 17 -2.88 5.60 2.13
N ASN A 18 -3.01 4.83 3.21
CA ASN A 18 -3.08 5.39 4.55
C ASN A 18 -1.76 6.11 4.84
N ALA A 19 -1.77 7.25 5.52
CA ALA A 19 -0.52 7.97 5.81
C ALA A 19 0.49 7.13 6.61
N LYS A 20 0.03 6.20 7.46
CA LYS A 20 0.91 5.26 8.16
C LYS A 20 1.76 4.40 7.21
N ALA A 21 1.27 4.15 5.99
CA ALA A 21 1.92 3.31 4.98
C ALA A 21 2.72 4.11 3.94
N ILE A 22 2.87 5.43 4.08
CA ILE A 22 3.60 6.25 3.09
C ILE A 22 4.40 7.42 3.69
N VAL A 23 3.96 7.98 4.82
CA VAL A 23 4.65 9.11 5.47
C VAL A 23 5.67 8.54 6.46
N ALA A 24 6.95 8.68 6.13
CA ALA A 24 8.05 8.31 7.02
C ALA A 24 9.16 9.37 6.96
N ASP A 25 9.64 9.77 8.14
CA ASP A 25 10.78 10.66 8.32
C ASP A 25 11.76 10.01 9.31
N LEU A 26 13.05 9.99 9.01
CA LEU A 26 14.07 9.28 9.81
C LEU A 26 14.19 9.79 11.25
N ALA A 27 13.76 11.01 11.55
CA ALA A 27 13.76 11.54 12.91
C ALA A 27 12.59 11.00 13.76
N THR A 28 11.57 10.39 13.14
CA THR A 28 10.32 10.01 13.81
C THR A 28 9.88 8.57 13.54
N ALA A 29 10.28 7.99 12.41
CA ALA A 29 9.95 6.64 11.99
C ALA A 29 10.93 5.63 12.59
N THR A 30 10.42 4.52 13.09
CA THR A 30 11.24 3.37 13.48
C THR A 30 11.70 2.59 12.24
N ASP A 31 12.73 1.75 12.38
CA ASP A 31 13.14 0.84 11.30
C ASP A 31 11.99 -0.06 10.83
N SER A 32 11.12 -0.49 11.75
CA SER A 32 9.92 -1.25 11.41
C SER A 32 8.89 -0.45 10.61
N ASP A 33 8.77 0.85 10.85
CA ASP A 33 7.87 1.71 10.07
C ASP A 33 8.42 1.88 8.64
N LEU A 34 9.73 2.06 8.49
CA LEU A 34 10.39 2.13 7.19
C LEU A 34 10.20 0.84 6.39
N ALA A 35 10.43 -0.33 7.02
CA ALA A 35 10.20 -1.63 6.39
C ALA A 35 8.71 -1.85 6.05
N TYR A 36 7.79 -1.36 6.87
CA TYR A 36 6.35 -1.43 6.59
C TYR A 36 5.97 -0.60 5.36
N VAL A 37 6.46 0.64 5.25
CA VAL A 37 6.24 1.49 4.07
C VAL A 37 6.78 0.80 2.81
N GLU A 38 8.01 0.30 2.84
CA GLU A 38 8.60 -0.44 1.71
C GLU A 38 7.72 -1.62 1.28
N THR A 39 7.31 -2.43 2.25
CA THR A 39 6.50 -3.63 2.01
C THR A 39 5.14 -3.29 1.39
N VAL A 40 4.43 -2.29 1.92
CA VAL A 40 3.10 -1.91 1.43
C VAL A 40 3.20 -1.26 0.05
N VAL A 41 4.15 -0.35 -0.18
CA VAL A 41 4.35 0.24 -1.52
C VAL A 41 4.64 -0.83 -2.57
N ALA A 42 5.49 -1.80 -2.24
CA ALA A 42 5.78 -2.94 -3.12
C ALA A 42 4.53 -3.80 -3.36
N HIS A 43 3.76 -4.11 -2.31
CA HIS A 43 2.52 -4.89 -2.40
C HIS A 43 1.54 -4.26 -3.41
N GLU A 44 1.23 -2.97 -3.26
CA GLU A 44 0.31 -2.27 -4.14
C GLU A 44 0.84 -2.14 -5.59
N TYR A 45 2.17 -2.07 -5.75
CA TYR A 45 2.78 -2.09 -7.08
C TYR A 45 2.67 -3.47 -7.74
N PHE A 46 2.87 -4.56 -7.00
CA PHE A 46 2.78 -5.92 -7.53
C PHE A 46 1.36 -6.27 -7.97
N HIS A 47 0.34 -5.76 -7.27
CA HIS A 47 -1.06 -5.83 -7.71
C HIS A 47 -1.30 -5.31 -9.13
N ASN A 48 -0.46 -4.39 -9.63
CA ASN A 48 -0.55 -3.92 -11.02
C ASN A 48 -0.53 -5.07 -12.04
N TRP A 49 0.20 -6.15 -11.75
CA TRP A 49 0.22 -7.39 -12.53
C TRP A 49 -0.74 -8.45 -11.94
N THR A 50 -0.62 -8.76 -10.66
CA THR A 50 -1.30 -9.88 -9.99
C THR A 50 -2.49 -9.39 -9.16
N GLY A 51 -3.53 -8.91 -9.83
CA GLY A 51 -4.73 -8.32 -9.19
C GLY A 51 -5.45 -7.40 -10.16
N ASN A 52 -4.67 -6.62 -10.92
CA ASN A 52 -5.18 -5.68 -11.92
C ASN A 52 -5.12 -6.21 -13.37
N ARG A 53 -3.95 -6.65 -13.86
CA ARG A 53 -3.83 -7.17 -15.25
C ARG A 53 -4.52 -8.52 -15.40
N ILE A 54 -4.32 -9.39 -14.42
CA ILE A 54 -5.08 -10.62 -14.23
C ILE A 54 -5.81 -10.43 -12.91
N THR A 55 -7.13 -10.52 -12.94
CA THR A 55 -7.99 -10.19 -11.81
C THR A 55 -8.87 -11.38 -11.42
N CYS A 56 -9.46 -11.30 -10.24
CA CYS A 56 -10.31 -12.34 -9.70
C CYS A 56 -11.60 -12.49 -10.52
N ARG A 57 -12.00 -13.73 -10.81
CA ARG A 57 -13.31 -14.02 -11.43
C ARG A 57 -14.44 -13.73 -10.46
N ASP A 58 -14.21 -14.04 -9.19
CA ASP A 58 -15.13 -13.86 -8.06
C ASP A 58 -14.32 -13.70 -6.76
N TRP A 59 -15.00 -13.41 -5.66
CA TRP A 59 -14.38 -13.07 -4.37
C TRP A 59 -14.27 -14.26 -3.40
N PHE A 60 -14.51 -15.49 -3.86
CA PHE A 60 -14.55 -16.70 -3.03
C PHE A 60 -13.26 -17.53 -3.11
#